data_AF-A0A6S7I3U4-F1
#
_entry.id   AF-A0A6S7I3U4-F1
#
_cell.length_a   1.000
_cell.length_b   1.000
_cell.length_c   1.000
_cell.angle_alpha   90.00
_cell.angle_beta   90.00
_cell.angle_gamma   90.00
#
_symmetry.space_group_name_H-M   'P 1'
#
loop_
_entity.id
_entity.type
_entity.pdbx_description
1 polymer ?
#
loop_
_entity_poly.entity_id
_entity_poly.type
_entity_poly.pdbx_seq_one_letter_code
_entity_poly.pdbx_strand_id
1 'polypeptide(L)'
;MIRHNNLGGTYVRGKSTPSIIRSRIVLLFYDGKSMKDISDDVKLSVEGVRKILNSYFETHSISAKLPPGKDHSVITDNVLEHIEWYKTQKPSIYAREIRDRLIRQGVSDENHAPSNSAIAYSIRWELNLTRKRLEVIPVESLTPAAIEKQNRYFEEISEFPARHIHFMDEASVIHYYDVLEGPSNGLELLQFFSDALEQRYPNGNPILSAGDAVVMDNCGFHHARHVEPVLRELLLRHGVTLIFQPPYCPELNPCEYCFAHMRKSFRNNERFTASYTELAIVNAMEFITA
;
A
#
# COMPACT_ATOMS: atom_id res chain seq x y z
N MET A 1 -23.64 -7.07 13.25
CA MET A 1 -23.20 -7.80 14.46
C MET A 1 -23.32 -9.29 14.18
N ILE A 2 -22.20 -10.02 14.21
CA ILE A 2 -22.17 -11.48 14.04
C ILE A 2 -22.75 -12.12 15.30
N ARG A 3 -23.59 -13.15 15.13
CA ARG A 3 -24.22 -13.90 16.23
C ARG A 3 -23.81 -15.36 16.14
N HIS A 4 -23.77 -16.03 17.29
CA HIS A 4 -23.53 -17.47 17.39
C HIS A 4 -24.86 -18.20 17.57
N ASN A 5 -24.98 -19.37 16.95
CA ASN A 5 -26.08 -20.30 17.22
C ASN A 5 -25.66 -21.34 18.29
N ASN A 6 -26.62 -22.15 18.74
CA ASN A 6 -26.39 -23.18 19.77
C ASN A 6 -25.51 -24.35 19.29
N LEU A 7 -25.14 -24.37 18.00
CA LEU A 7 -24.25 -25.36 17.38
C LEU A 7 -22.83 -24.80 17.20
N GLY A 8 -22.54 -23.59 17.68
CA GLY A 8 -21.24 -22.94 17.54
C GLY A 8 -21.00 -22.24 16.19
N GLY A 9 -21.98 -22.27 15.28
CA GLY A 9 -21.93 -21.60 13.97
C GLY A 9 -22.21 -20.11 14.06
N THR A 10 -21.61 -19.33 13.16
CA THR A 10 -21.78 -17.87 13.08
C THR A 10 -22.79 -17.49 12.00
N TYR A 11 -23.62 -16.48 12.29
CA TYR A 11 -24.58 -15.94 11.33
C TYR A 11 -24.83 -14.44 11.53
N VAL A 12 -25.39 -13.79 10.52
CA VAL A 12 -25.82 -12.38 10.60
C VAL A 12 -27.33 -12.33 10.43
N ARG A 13 -28.06 -11.78 11.41
CA ARG A 13 -29.52 -11.68 11.36
C ARG A 13 -29.96 -10.93 10.10
N GLY A 14 -30.88 -11.52 9.33
CA GLY A 14 -31.40 -10.96 8.09
C GLY A 14 -30.54 -11.19 6.84
N LYS A 15 -29.42 -11.92 6.94
CA LYS A 15 -28.62 -12.36 5.78
C LYS A 15 -28.81 -13.84 5.51
N SER A 16 -28.82 -14.21 4.24
CA SER A 16 -28.85 -15.61 3.79
C SER A 16 -27.55 -16.35 4.15
N THR A 17 -27.64 -17.67 4.31
CA THR A 17 -26.47 -18.53 4.44
C THR A 17 -25.51 -18.33 3.26
N PRO A 18 -24.20 -18.13 3.49
CA PRO A 18 -23.20 -17.97 2.43
C PRO A 18 -23.24 -19.10 1.39
N SER A 19 -22.96 -18.76 0.12
CA SER A 19 -22.95 -19.70 -1.02
C SER A 19 -22.05 -20.91 -0.77
N ILE A 20 -20.83 -20.69 -0.24
CA ILE A 20 -19.88 -21.75 0.10
C ILE A 20 -20.48 -22.79 1.06
N ILE A 21 -21.22 -22.35 2.07
CA ILE A 21 -21.85 -23.26 3.04
C ILE A 21 -23.03 -23.99 2.37
N ARG A 22 -23.77 -23.33 1.48
CA ARG A 22 -24.86 -23.95 0.70
C ARG A 22 -24.32 -25.01 -0.27
N SER A 23 -23.21 -24.74 -0.97
CA SER A 23 -22.51 -25.72 -1.82
C SER A 23 -22.04 -26.92 -1.01
N ARG A 24 -21.44 -26.67 0.16
CA ARG A 24 -20.97 -27.72 1.08
C ARG A 24 -22.12 -28.63 1.53
N ILE A 25 -23.28 -28.07 1.85
CA ILE A 25 -24.49 -28.84 2.21
C ILE A 25 -24.92 -29.77 1.07
N VAL A 26 -24.98 -29.26 -0.16
CA VAL A 26 -25.39 -30.06 -1.34
C VAL A 26 -24.39 -31.19 -1.60
N LEU A 27 -23.09 -30.91 -1.54
CA LEU A 27 -22.04 -31.92 -1.71
C LEU A 27 -22.14 -33.04 -0.67
N LEU A 28 -22.25 -32.68 0.62
CA LEU A 28 -22.35 -33.68 1.69
C LEU A 28 -23.63 -34.53 1.59
N PHE A 29 -24.71 -33.97 1.04
CA PHE A 29 -25.93 -34.73 0.78
C PHE A 29 -25.74 -35.75 -0.35
N TYR A 30 -25.08 -35.37 -1.45
CA TYR A 30 -24.74 -36.30 -2.53
C TYR A 30 -23.74 -37.38 -2.10
N ASP A 31 -22.88 -37.07 -1.12
CA ASP A 31 -22.00 -38.05 -0.45
C ASP A 31 -22.78 -39.00 0.51
N GLY A 32 -24.11 -38.89 0.57
CA GLY A 32 -24.97 -39.78 1.35
C GLY A 32 -25.02 -39.48 2.85
N LYS A 33 -24.52 -38.32 3.31
CA LYS A 33 -24.57 -37.97 4.73
C LYS A 33 -25.99 -37.65 5.19
N SER A 34 -26.30 -38.00 6.45
CA SER A 34 -27.60 -37.68 7.04
C SER A 34 -27.73 -36.17 7.32
N MET A 35 -28.97 -35.66 7.37
CA MET A 35 -29.21 -34.23 7.65
C MET A 35 -28.62 -33.77 9.00
N LYS A 36 -28.51 -34.69 9.97
CA LYS A 36 -27.92 -34.42 11.28
C LYS A 36 -26.39 -34.27 11.16
N ASP A 37 -25.74 -35.15 10.43
CA ASP A 37 -24.29 -35.09 10.20
C ASP A 37 -23.90 -33.85 9.40
N ILE A 38 -24.73 -33.46 8.41
CA ILE A 38 -24.54 -32.23 7.64
C ILE A 38 -24.69 -30.99 8.54
N SER A 39 -25.73 -30.97 9.39
CA SER A 39 -25.97 -29.92 10.40
C SER A 39 -24.76 -29.74 11.32
N ASP A 40 -24.19 -30.86 11.78
CA ASP A 40 -23.03 -30.86 12.68
C ASP A 40 -21.72 -30.47 11.97
N ASP A 41 -21.55 -30.77 10.68
CA ASP A 41 -20.37 -30.36 9.88
C ASP A 41 -20.39 -28.85 9.62
N VAL A 42 -21.52 -28.34 9.13
CA VAL A 42 -21.64 -26.93 8.69
C VAL A 42 -22.10 -25.98 9.79
N LYS A 43 -22.35 -26.51 11.00
CA LYS A 43 -22.80 -25.76 12.19
C LYS A 43 -24.06 -24.93 11.95
N LEU A 44 -25.01 -25.47 11.18
CA LEU A 44 -26.33 -24.89 10.92
C LEU A 44 -27.42 -25.79 11.49
N SER A 45 -28.58 -25.24 11.84
CA SER A 45 -29.70 -26.07 12.30
C SER A 45 -30.14 -27.04 11.20
N VAL A 46 -30.58 -28.24 11.60
CA VAL A 46 -31.14 -29.27 10.70
C VAL A 46 -32.24 -28.69 9.79
N GLU A 47 -33.07 -27.81 10.34
CA GLU A 47 -34.12 -27.12 9.56
C GLU A 47 -33.54 -26.11 8.55
N GLY A 48 -32.42 -25.45 8.88
CA GLY A 48 -31.69 -24.61 7.94
C GLY A 48 -31.09 -25.42 6.78
N VAL A 49 -30.49 -26.57 7.08
CA VAL A 49 -29.98 -27.53 6.08
C VAL A 49 -31.10 -28.02 5.17
N ARG A 50 -32.24 -28.43 5.75
CA ARG A 50 -33.43 -28.89 5.01
C ARG A 50 -33.97 -27.83 4.06
N LYS A 51 -34.11 -26.57 4.50
CA LYS A 51 -34.56 -25.46 3.64
C LYS A 51 -33.63 -25.21 2.47
N ILE A 52 -32.31 -25.35 2.67
CA ILE A 52 -31.31 -25.19 1.62
C ILE A 52 -31.42 -26.32 0.59
N LEU A 53 -31.52 -27.57 1.04
CA LEU A 53 -31.68 -28.74 0.17
C LEU A 53 -32.99 -28.70 -0.62
N ASN A 54 -34.12 -28.39 0.03
CA ASN A 54 -35.41 -28.26 -0.67
C ASN A 54 -35.37 -27.15 -1.72
N SER A 55 -34.79 -26.00 -1.38
CA SER A 55 -34.58 -24.92 -2.34
C SER A 55 -33.72 -25.36 -3.53
N TYR A 56 -32.68 -26.18 -3.29
CA TYR A 56 -31.83 -26.71 -4.35
C TYR A 56 -32.57 -27.72 -5.23
N PHE A 57 -33.33 -28.67 -4.66
CA PHE A 57 -34.10 -29.63 -5.46
C PHE A 57 -35.21 -28.97 -6.29
N GLU A 58 -35.80 -27.87 -5.80
CA GLU A 58 -36.81 -27.12 -6.54
C GLU A 58 -36.22 -26.28 -7.68
N THR A 59 -35.02 -25.71 -7.51
CA THR A 59 -34.48 -24.68 -8.43
C THR A 59 -33.21 -25.10 -9.17
N HIS A 60 -32.60 -26.21 -8.77
CA HIS A 60 -31.26 -26.67 -9.17
C HIS A 60 -30.16 -25.60 -8.98
N SER A 61 -30.41 -24.58 -8.15
CA SER A 61 -29.49 -23.46 -7.90
C SER A 61 -28.99 -23.46 -6.47
N ILE A 62 -27.69 -23.20 -6.30
CA ILE A 62 -27.06 -23.03 -4.99
C ILE A 62 -27.29 -21.60 -4.46
N SER A 63 -27.77 -20.67 -5.29
CA SER A 63 -28.06 -19.30 -4.88
C SER A 63 -29.23 -19.22 -3.91
N ALA A 64 -29.16 -18.32 -2.93
CA ALA A 64 -30.24 -18.15 -1.96
C ALA A 64 -31.46 -17.49 -2.61
N LYS A 65 -32.66 -18.02 -2.33
CA LYS A 65 -33.91 -17.37 -2.74
C LYS A 65 -33.98 -15.96 -2.13
N LEU A 66 -34.38 -15.00 -2.95
CA LEU A 66 -34.55 -13.62 -2.50
C LEU A 66 -35.73 -13.53 -1.52
N PRO A 67 -35.63 -12.69 -0.48
CA PRO A 67 -36.78 -12.37 0.38
C PRO A 67 -37.99 -11.92 -0.44
N PRO A 68 -39.22 -12.21 0.00
CA PRO A 68 -40.42 -11.71 -0.65
C PRO A 68 -40.36 -10.18 -0.77
N GLY A 69 -40.55 -9.66 -1.99
CA GLY A 69 -40.42 -8.24 -2.34
C GLY A 69 -39.07 -7.79 -2.91
N LYS A 70 -38.10 -8.70 -3.11
CA LYS A 70 -36.88 -8.44 -3.89
C LYS A 70 -36.95 -9.18 -5.23
N ASP A 71 -37.10 -8.43 -6.32
CA ASP A 71 -37.14 -8.99 -7.68
C ASP A 71 -35.83 -9.68 -8.08
N HIS A 72 -35.94 -10.63 -9.02
CA HIS A 72 -34.89 -11.46 -9.58
C HIS A 72 -33.53 -10.73 -9.67
N SER A 73 -32.47 -11.38 -9.18
CA SER A 73 -31.13 -10.79 -9.15
C SER A 73 -30.75 -10.25 -10.53
N VAL A 74 -30.69 -8.93 -10.66
CA VAL A 74 -30.17 -8.20 -11.83
C VAL A 74 -28.76 -8.67 -12.21
N ILE A 75 -28.08 -9.32 -11.27
CA ILE A 75 -26.78 -9.96 -11.43
C ILE A 75 -27.05 -11.45 -11.70
N THR A 76 -27.11 -11.79 -12.99
CA THR A 76 -27.10 -13.17 -13.49
C THR A 76 -25.66 -13.68 -13.58
N ASP A 77 -25.48 -15.01 -13.70
CA ASP A 77 -24.14 -15.60 -13.85
C ASP A 77 -23.43 -15.05 -15.10
N ASN A 78 -24.15 -14.85 -16.20
CA ASN A 78 -23.63 -14.20 -17.41
C ASN A 78 -23.13 -12.76 -17.14
N VAL A 79 -23.90 -11.95 -16.39
CA VAL A 79 -23.46 -10.60 -16.00
C VAL A 79 -22.23 -10.66 -15.09
N LEU A 80 -22.19 -11.63 -14.17
CA LEU A 80 -21.08 -11.81 -13.25
C LEU A 80 -19.78 -12.20 -13.97
N GLU A 81 -19.85 -13.12 -14.94
CA GLU A 81 -18.72 -13.51 -15.81
C GLU A 81 -18.19 -12.31 -16.60
N HIS A 82 -19.06 -11.45 -17.12
CA HIS A 82 -18.64 -10.24 -17.82
C HIS A 82 -17.98 -9.23 -16.87
N ILE A 83 -18.53 -9.04 -15.66
CA ILE A 83 -17.92 -8.19 -14.63
C ILE A 83 -16.51 -8.69 -14.29
N GLU A 84 -16.33 -10.00 -14.13
CA GLU A 84 -15.04 -10.63 -13.88
C GLU A 84 -14.08 -10.41 -15.06
N TRP A 85 -14.53 -10.69 -16.28
CA TRP A 85 -13.73 -10.50 -17.49
C TRP A 85 -13.21 -9.07 -17.62
N TYR A 86 -14.06 -8.06 -17.45
CA TYR A 86 -13.64 -6.66 -17.50
C TYR A 86 -12.61 -6.31 -16.41
N LYS A 87 -12.78 -6.87 -15.21
CA LYS A 87 -11.83 -6.66 -14.11
C LYS A 87 -10.50 -7.35 -14.33
N THR A 88 -10.47 -8.49 -14.98
CA THR A 88 -9.24 -9.19 -15.35
C THR A 88 -8.47 -8.42 -16.43
N GLN A 89 -9.16 -7.84 -17.42
CA GLN A 89 -8.52 -7.07 -18.48
C GLN A 89 -8.02 -5.69 -18.02
N LYS A 90 -8.80 -5.01 -17.17
CA LYS A 90 -8.45 -3.70 -16.62
C LYS A 90 -8.86 -3.67 -15.13
N PRO A 91 -7.99 -4.07 -14.19
CA PRO A 91 -8.31 -4.07 -12.76
C PRO A 91 -8.78 -2.70 -12.23
N SER A 92 -8.29 -1.62 -12.83
CA SER A 92 -8.62 -0.23 -12.52
C SER A 92 -9.97 0.26 -13.06
N ILE A 93 -10.69 -0.53 -13.86
CA ILE A 93 -11.98 -0.13 -14.45
C ILE A 93 -13.02 0.20 -13.36
N TYR A 94 -13.73 1.31 -13.52
CA TYR A 94 -14.76 1.73 -12.57
C TYR A 94 -16.06 0.96 -12.75
N ALA A 95 -16.84 0.81 -11.67
CA ALA A 95 -18.15 0.14 -11.73
C ALA A 95 -19.10 0.78 -12.76
N ARG A 96 -19.06 2.10 -12.92
CA ARG A 96 -19.82 2.82 -13.96
C ARG A 96 -19.41 2.40 -15.37
N GLU A 97 -18.11 2.25 -15.62
CA GLU A 97 -17.61 1.87 -16.93
C GLU A 97 -17.97 0.41 -17.25
N ILE A 98 -17.98 -0.46 -16.24
CA ILE A 98 -18.48 -1.83 -16.38
C ILE A 98 -19.97 -1.81 -16.75
N ARG A 99 -20.80 -1.03 -16.04
CA ARG A 99 -22.23 -0.89 -16.34
C ARG A 99 -22.46 -0.43 -17.78
N ASP A 100 -21.77 0.62 -18.21
CA ASP A 100 -21.91 1.16 -19.57
C ASP A 100 -21.52 0.12 -20.63
N ARG A 101 -20.49 -0.70 -20.37
CA ARG A 101 -20.06 -1.76 -21.28
C ARG A 101 -21.06 -2.92 -21.34
N LEU A 102 -21.63 -3.32 -20.20
CA LEU A 102 -22.69 -4.36 -20.16
C LEU A 102 -23.90 -3.95 -21.02
N ILE A 103 -24.30 -2.67 -20.96
CA ILE A 103 -25.39 -2.14 -21.79
C ILE A 103 -24.99 -2.10 -23.27
N ARG A 104 -23.82 -1.54 -23.59
CA ARG A 104 -23.36 -1.41 -24.99
C ARG A 104 -23.19 -2.75 -25.70
N GLN A 105 -22.84 -3.81 -24.98
CA GLN A 105 -22.68 -5.14 -25.55
C GLN A 105 -23.98 -5.97 -25.54
N GLY A 106 -25.10 -5.39 -25.09
CA GLY A 106 -26.38 -6.10 -25.02
C GLY A 106 -26.43 -7.21 -23.96
N VAL A 107 -25.49 -7.22 -23.01
CA VAL A 107 -25.46 -8.18 -21.88
C VAL A 107 -26.53 -7.83 -20.86
N SER A 108 -26.91 -6.55 -20.76
CA SER A 108 -28.01 -6.08 -19.94
C SER A 108 -28.77 -4.95 -20.63
N ASP A 109 -30.09 -4.93 -20.49
CA ASP A 109 -30.91 -3.79 -20.94
C ASP A 109 -30.67 -2.57 -20.05
N GLU A 110 -30.92 -1.36 -20.55
CA GLU A 110 -30.74 -0.12 -19.77
C GLU A 110 -31.54 -0.10 -18.45
N ASN A 111 -32.76 -0.65 -18.49
CA ASN A 111 -33.67 -0.77 -17.34
C ASN A 111 -33.31 -1.93 -16.40
N HIS A 112 -32.61 -2.94 -16.91
CA HIS A 112 -32.22 -4.14 -16.18
C HIS A 112 -30.70 -4.23 -15.96
N ALA A 113 -29.96 -3.14 -16.14
CA ALA A 113 -28.53 -3.13 -15.91
C ALA A 113 -28.24 -2.96 -14.41
N PRO A 114 -27.29 -3.72 -13.85
CA PRO A 114 -26.96 -3.63 -12.44
C PRO A 114 -26.48 -2.21 -12.09
N SER A 115 -26.90 -1.72 -10.92
CA SER A 115 -26.42 -0.42 -10.44
C SER A 115 -24.92 -0.46 -10.14
N ASN A 116 -24.26 0.71 -10.10
CA ASN A 116 -22.85 0.81 -9.74
C ASN A 116 -22.55 0.15 -8.38
N SER A 117 -23.48 0.25 -7.43
CA SER A 117 -23.40 -0.38 -6.12
C SER A 117 -23.54 -1.89 -6.18
N ALA A 118 -24.42 -2.42 -7.05
CA ALA A 118 -24.59 -3.84 -7.29
C ALA A 118 -23.32 -4.45 -7.90
N ILE A 119 -22.74 -3.82 -8.92
CA ILE A 119 -21.46 -4.23 -9.52
C ILE A 119 -20.34 -4.21 -8.47
N ALA A 120 -20.25 -3.12 -7.69
CA ALA A 120 -19.25 -3.02 -6.62
C ALA A 120 -19.41 -4.09 -5.53
N TYR A 121 -20.65 -4.48 -5.23
CA TYR A 121 -20.97 -5.56 -4.31
C TYR A 121 -20.50 -6.90 -4.88
N SER A 122 -20.85 -7.23 -6.12
CA SER A 122 -20.43 -8.47 -6.79
C SER A 122 -18.92 -8.62 -6.85
N ILE A 123 -18.20 -7.56 -7.21
CA ILE A 123 -16.73 -7.57 -7.22
C ILE A 123 -16.18 -8.00 -5.86
N ARG A 124 -16.72 -7.46 -4.76
CA ARG A 124 -16.19 -7.73 -3.41
C ARG A 124 -16.65 -9.08 -2.83
N TRP A 125 -17.91 -9.45 -3.05
CA TRP A 125 -18.56 -10.52 -2.30
C TRP A 125 -18.88 -11.77 -3.11
N GLU A 126 -19.08 -11.63 -4.42
CA GLU A 126 -19.34 -12.78 -5.31
C GLU A 126 -18.02 -13.23 -5.96
N LEU A 127 -17.23 -12.29 -6.48
CA LEU A 127 -15.92 -12.56 -7.10
C LEU A 127 -14.74 -12.56 -6.11
N ASN A 128 -14.98 -12.20 -4.84
CA ASN A 128 -13.95 -12.11 -3.80
C ASN A 128 -12.71 -11.24 -4.17
N LEU A 129 -12.89 -10.24 -5.03
CA LEU A 129 -11.82 -9.33 -5.42
C LEU A 129 -11.62 -8.24 -4.37
N THR A 130 -10.36 -8.00 -4.02
CA THR A 130 -9.98 -6.95 -3.07
C THR A 130 -9.63 -5.64 -3.80
N ARG A 131 -9.88 -4.51 -3.16
CA ARG A 131 -9.43 -3.20 -3.67
C ARG A 131 -8.06 -2.90 -3.07
N LYS A 132 -7.04 -2.80 -3.93
CA LYS A 132 -5.75 -2.22 -3.56
C LYS A 132 -5.61 -0.85 -4.21
N ARG A 133 -4.98 0.08 -3.50
CA ARG A 133 -4.59 1.37 -4.07
C ARG A 133 -3.55 1.09 -5.15
N LEU A 134 -3.70 1.71 -6.31
CA LEU A 134 -2.69 1.63 -7.35
C LEU A 134 -1.48 2.45 -6.91
N GLU A 135 -0.31 1.83 -6.96
CA GLU A 135 0.95 2.56 -6.86
C GLU A 135 1.16 3.31 -8.17
N VAL A 136 1.50 4.59 -8.05
CA VAL A 136 1.76 5.46 -9.18
C VAL A 136 3.27 5.49 -9.34
N ILE A 137 3.76 4.97 -10.46
CA ILE A 137 5.18 4.98 -10.80
C ILE A 137 5.39 6.11 -11.81
N PRO A 138 6.37 7.00 -11.61
CA PRO A 138 6.73 8.00 -12.61
C PRO A 138 7.12 7.33 -13.92
N VAL A 139 6.52 7.73 -15.05
CA VAL A 139 6.81 7.11 -16.35
C VAL A 139 8.25 7.40 -16.78
N GLU A 140 8.77 8.53 -16.33
CA GLU A 140 10.14 8.99 -16.54
C GLU A 140 11.18 8.03 -15.93
N SER A 141 10.85 7.35 -14.83
CA SER A 141 11.73 6.35 -14.20
C SER A 141 11.85 5.06 -15.03
N LEU A 142 10.96 4.84 -15.99
CA LEU A 142 10.90 3.64 -16.84
C LEU A 142 11.67 3.80 -18.17
N THR A 143 12.28 4.98 -18.40
CA THR A 143 13.11 5.18 -19.60
C THR A 143 14.38 4.32 -19.51
N PRO A 144 14.91 3.78 -20.62
CA PRO A 144 16.14 2.96 -20.59
C PRO A 144 17.32 3.66 -19.90
N ALA A 145 17.46 4.97 -20.10
CA ALA A 145 18.50 5.77 -19.46
C ALA A 145 18.29 5.93 -17.95
N ALA A 146 17.03 6.07 -17.48
CA ALA A 146 16.74 6.12 -16.04
C ALA A 146 16.99 4.75 -15.38
N ILE A 147 16.60 3.66 -16.05
CA ILE A 147 16.87 2.29 -15.58
C ILE A 147 18.38 2.03 -15.48
N GLU A 148 19.17 2.47 -16.47
CA GLU A 148 20.63 2.35 -16.40
C GLU A 148 21.22 3.11 -15.20
N LYS A 149 20.72 4.33 -14.92
CA LYS A 149 21.11 5.10 -13.73
C LYS A 149 20.72 4.39 -12.44
N GLN A 150 19.54 3.78 -12.36
CA GLN A 150 19.11 2.99 -11.21
C GLN A 150 20.04 1.79 -10.99
N ASN A 151 20.35 1.03 -12.04
CA ASN A 151 21.24 -0.12 -11.95
C ASN A 151 22.64 0.28 -11.48
N ARG A 152 23.19 1.37 -12.04
CA ARG A 152 24.49 1.91 -11.62
C ARG A 152 24.49 2.33 -10.15
N TYR A 153 23.43 3.00 -9.71
CA TYR A 153 23.26 3.36 -8.30
C TYR A 153 23.25 2.10 -7.41
N PHE A 154 22.52 1.05 -7.79
CA PHE A 154 22.50 -0.20 -7.02
C PHE A 154 23.85 -0.91 -7.01
N GLU A 155 24.59 -0.90 -8.12
CA GLU A 155 25.96 -1.42 -8.17
C GLU A 155 26.86 -0.65 -7.21
N GLU A 156 26.89 0.68 -7.30
CA GLU A 156 27.73 1.55 -6.48
C GLU A 156 27.41 1.43 -4.98
N ILE A 157 26.12 1.49 -4.61
CA ILE A 157 25.72 1.41 -3.20
C ILE A 157 25.97 0.01 -2.60
N SER A 158 25.98 -1.04 -3.43
CA SER A 158 26.23 -2.41 -2.98
C SER A 158 27.68 -2.68 -2.56
N GLU A 159 28.60 -1.80 -2.93
CA GLU A 159 30.01 -1.86 -2.50
C GLU A 159 30.18 -1.49 -1.02
N PHE A 160 29.18 -0.82 -0.43
CA PHE A 160 29.22 -0.32 0.94
C PHE A 160 28.36 -1.20 1.86
N PRO A 161 28.88 -1.65 3.02
CA PRO A 161 28.04 -2.24 4.05
C PRO A 161 27.02 -1.22 4.56
N ALA A 162 25.81 -1.66 4.88
CA ALA A 162 24.72 -0.76 5.31
C ALA A 162 25.10 0.24 6.42
N ARG A 163 25.97 -0.15 7.35
CA ARG A 163 26.46 0.70 8.45
C ARG A 163 27.39 1.85 8.03
N HIS A 164 27.86 1.83 6.79
CA HIS A 164 28.73 2.83 6.17
C HIS A 164 27.99 3.68 5.13
N ILE A 165 26.67 3.52 4.99
CA ILE A 165 25.85 4.29 4.07
C ILE A 165 25.05 5.32 4.87
N HIS A 166 25.29 6.60 4.59
CA HIS A 166 24.66 7.73 5.25
C HIS A 166 23.75 8.43 4.24
N PHE A 167 22.45 8.19 4.35
CA PHE A 167 21.46 8.88 3.54
C PHE A 167 21.23 10.28 4.07
N MET A 168 21.27 11.25 3.17
CA MET A 168 21.09 12.66 3.48
C MET A 168 20.08 13.27 2.53
N ASP A 169 19.23 14.08 3.16
CA ASP A 169 18.30 14.98 2.50
C ASP A 169 18.61 16.39 3.04
N GLU A 170 17.71 17.34 2.86
CA GLU A 170 17.84 18.75 3.26
C GLU A 170 18.32 19.02 4.71
N ALA A 171 18.34 18.04 5.62
CA ALA A 171 18.43 18.29 7.07
C ALA A 171 19.34 17.40 7.94
N SER A 172 20.11 16.42 7.45
CA SER A 172 20.86 15.57 8.40
C SER A 172 21.97 14.67 7.87
N VAL A 173 23.02 14.55 8.68
CA VAL A 173 23.84 13.34 8.88
C VAL A 173 23.29 12.61 10.11
N ILE A 174 23.41 11.29 10.17
CA ILE A 174 23.14 10.54 11.41
C ILE A 174 23.91 11.19 12.58
N HIS A 175 23.18 11.67 13.59
CA HIS A 175 23.68 12.41 14.78
C HIS A 175 24.23 13.84 14.58
N TYR A 176 24.13 14.44 13.40
CA TYR A 176 24.41 15.86 13.18
C TYR A 176 23.37 16.48 12.24
N TYR A 177 22.67 17.49 12.71
CA TYR A 177 21.65 18.21 11.96
C TYR A 177 21.83 19.72 12.18
N ASP A 178 21.40 20.49 11.20
CA ASP A 178 21.34 21.94 11.28
C ASP A 178 19.91 22.39 10.97
N VAL A 179 19.41 23.38 11.71
CA VAL A 179 18.07 23.95 11.52
C VAL A 179 18.23 25.37 11.00
N LEU A 180 17.95 25.54 9.71
CA LEU A 180 18.07 26.82 9.02
C LEU A 180 16.72 27.55 8.96
N GLU A 181 16.74 28.87 9.15
CA GLU A 181 15.59 29.73 8.83
C GLU A 181 15.54 30.00 7.31
N GLY A 182 14.68 29.27 6.60
CA GLY A 182 14.46 29.45 5.16
C GLY A 182 15.03 28.31 4.31
N PRO A 183 15.05 28.47 2.97
CA PRO A 183 15.56 27.44 2.07
C PRO A 183 17.09 27.34 2.14
N SER A 184 17.60 26.11 2.18
CA SER A 184 19.04 25.85 2.09
C SER A 184 19.60 26.20 0.70
N ASN A 185 20.88 26.53 0.64
CA ASN A 185 21.61 26.74 -0.61
C ASN A 185 22.94 25.98 -0.65
N GLY A 186 23.61 26.04 -1.81
CA GLY A 186 24.85 25.30 -2.04
C GLY A 186 26.02 25.69 -1.13
N LEU A 187 26.10 26.93 -0.64
CA LEU A 187 27.17 27.34 0.29
C LEU A 187 26.90 26.81 1.69
N GLU A 188 25.65 26.89 2.15
CA GLU A 188 25.21 26.32 3.43
C GLU A 188 25.43 24.81 3.45
N LEU A 189 25.15 24.12 2.34
CA LEU A 189 25.45 22.70 2.20
C LEU A 189 26.94 22.39 2.36
N LEU A 190 27.81 23.16 1.70
CA LEU A 190 29.27 22.96 1.81
C LEU A 190 29.76 23.23 3.24
N GLN A 191 29.23 24.26 3.89
CA GLN A 191 29.54 24.58 5.27
C GLN A 191 29.10 23.46 6.20
N PHE A 192 27.87 22.97 6.05
CA PHE A 192 27.32 21.85 6.80
C PHE A 192 28.22 20.62 6.72
N PHE A 193 28.68 20.23 5.52
CA PHE A 193 29.58 19.08 5.39
C PHE A 193 30.97 19.34 5.96
N SER A 194 31.48 20.57 5.87
CA SER A 194 32.74 20.95 6.52
C SER A 194 32.65 20.73 8.03
N ASP A 195 31.56 21.17 8.65
CA ASP A 195 31.35 21.05 10.09
C ASP A 195 31.05 19.62 10.50
N ALA A 196 30.25 18.89 9.71
CA ALA A 196 29.92 17.48 9.94
C ALA A 196 31.18 16.59 9.96
N LEU A 197 32.12 16.81 9.05
CA LEU A 197 33.36 16.03 8.98
C LEU A 197 34.26 16.20 10.22
N GLU A 198 34.10 17.30 10.96
CA GLU A 198 34.83 17.55 12.21
C GLU A 198 34.15 16.95 13.44
N GLN A 199 32.85 16.62 13.34
CA GLN A 199 32.08 16.11 14.48
C GLN A 199 32.46 14.68 14.86
N ARG A 200 32.31 14.39 16.16
CA ARG A 200 32.59 13.09 16.75
C ARG A 200 31.45 12.65 17.65
N TYR A 201 31.20 11.35 17.67
CA TYR A 201 30.36 10.71 18.67
C TYR A 201 30.94 10.90 20.07
N PRO A 202 30.13 10.71 21.14
CA PRO A 202 30.62 10.75 22.53
C PRO A 202 31.76 9.76 22.83
N ASN A 203 31.87 8.68 22.03
CA ASN A 203 32.95 7.71 22.13
C ASN A 203 34.25 8.14 21.41
N GLY A 204 34.28 9.32 20.77
CA GLY A 204 35.43 9.88 20.06
C GLY A 204 35.56 9.48 18.58
N ASN A 205 34.74 8.56 18.09
CA ASN A 205 34.74 8.18 16.67
C ASN A 205 34.13 9.32 15.82
N PRO A 206 34.67 9.59 14.61
CA PRO A 206 34.08 10.59 13.73
C PRO A 206 32.68 10.16 13.27
N ILE A 207 31.80 11.13 13.02
CA ILE A 207 30.44 10.82 12.54
C ILE A 207 30.44 10.32 11.09
N LEU A 208 31.43 10.75 10.30
CA LEU A 208 31.75 10.27 8.96
C LEU A 208 33.21 9.80 8.94
N SER A 209 33.41 8.54 8.61
CA SER A 209 34.70 7.86 8.58
C SER A 209 35.17 7.62 7.15
N ALA A 210 36.48 7.46 6.98
CA ALA A 210 37.03 6.99 5.71
C ALA A 210 36.46 5.60 5.36
N GLY A 211 35.96 5.44 4.13
CA GLY A 211 35.23 4.26 3.66
C GLY A 211 33.71 4.40 3.70
N ASP A 212 33.18 5.50 4.25
CA ASP A 212 31.73 5.77 4.24
C ASP A 212 31.26 6.28 2.87
N ALA A 213 29.98 6.10 2.60
CA ALA A 213 29.26 6.69 1.48
C ALA A 213 28.16 7.63 1.99
N VAL A 214 28.14 8.85 1.46
CA VAL A 214 27.05 9.81 1.63
C VAL A 214 26.16 9.73 0.40
N VAL A 215 24.89 9.39 0.61
CA VAL A 215 23.87 9.29 -0.44
C VAL A 215 22.96 10.51 -0.37
N MET A 216 22.89 11.30 -1.44
CA MET A 216 22.06 12.50 -1.52
C MET A 216 20.98 12.38 -2.59
N ASP A 217 19.89 13.11 -2.43
CA ASP A 217 18.89 13.29 -3.49
C ASP A 217 19.43 14.18 -4.63
N ASN A 218 18.71 14.22 -5.76
CA ASN A 218 19.09 15.02 -6.93
C ASN A 218 18.55 16.46 -6.88
N CYS A 219 18.51 17.09 -5.69
CA CYS A 219 18.05 18.47 -5.61
C CYS A 219 18.91 19.38 -6.50
N GLY A 220 18.27 20.30 -7.22
CA GLY A 220 18.92 21.04 -8.31
C GLY A 220 20.14 21.86 -7.88
N PHE A 221 20.18 22.34 -6.63
CA PHE A 221 21.33 23.08 -6.12
C PHE A 221 22.52 22.20 -5.72
N HIS A 222 22.31 20.89 -5.48
CA HIS A 222 23.41 19.94 -5.24
C HIS A 222 24.32 19.85 -6.46
N HIS A 223 23.74 19.88 -7.65
CA HIS A 223 24.43 19.84 -8.94
C HIS A 223 24.85 21.22 -9.47
N ALA A 224 24.75 22.27 -8.66
CA ALA A 224 25.19 23.60 -9.10
C ALA A 224 26.69 23.57 -9.44
N ARG A 225 27.09 24.32 -10.47
CA ARG A 225 28.42 24.27 -11.10
C ARG A 225 29.61 24.31 -10.12
N HIS A 226 29.47 24.98 -8.98
CA HIS A 226 30.52 25.13 -7.98
C HIS A 226 30.27 24.30 -6.70
N VAL A 227 29.12 23.66 -6.56
CA VAL A 227 28.73 22.95 -5.34
C VAL A 227 29.17 21.50 -5.44
N GLU A 228 28.66 20.74 -6.42
CA GLU A 228 28.99 19.32 -6.56
C GLU A 228 30.50 19.04 -6.61
N PRO A 229 31.30 19.73 -7.44
CA PRO A 229 32.73 19.42 -7.55
C PRO A 229 33.48 19.69 -6.24
N VAL A 230 33.09 20.75 -5.52
CA VAL A 230 33.72 21.12 -4.24
C VAL A 230 33.29 20.15 -3.15
N LEU A 231 32.02 19.77 -3.10
CA LEU A 231 31.50 18.80 -2.13
C LEU A 231 32.14 17.42 -2.33
N ARG A 232 32.23 16.96 -3.58
CA ARG A 232 32.86 15.68 -3.92
C ARG A 232 34.32 15.67 -3.51
N GLU A 233 35.06 16.74 -3.78
CA GLU A 233 36.47 16.88 -3.38
C GLU A 233 36.63 16.93 -1.85
N LEU A 234 35.76 17.66 -1.15
CA LEU A 234 35.76 17.76 0.31
C LEU A 234 35.58 16.38 0.98
N LEU A 235 34.57 15.63 0.53
CA LEU A 235 34.28 14.28 1.04
C LEU A 235 35.40 13.29 0.68
N LEU A 236 35.88 13.33 -0.56
CA LEU A 236 36.93 12.43 -1.03
C LEU A 236 38.24 12.60 -0.25
N ARG A 237 38.60 13.83 0.13
CA ARG A 237 39.78 14.10 0.98
C ARG A 237 39.71 13.45 2.36
N HIS A 238 38.50 13.16 2.84
CA HIS A 238 38.25 12.46 4.09
C HIS A 238 37.97 10.95 3.88
N GLY A 239 38.13 10.46 2.65
CA GLY A 239 37.86 9.07 2.28
C GLY A 239 36.38 8.72 2.21
N VAL A 240 35.50 9.71 2.09
CA VAL A 240 34.05 9.54 2.01
C VAL A 240 33.59 9.66 0.55
N THR A 241 32.74 8.75 0.10
CA THR A 241 32.23 8.70 -1.27
C THR A 241 30.90 9.44 -1.38
N LEU A 242 30.74 10.32 -2.37
CA LEU A 242 29.46 10.99 -2.65
C LEU A 242 28.71 10.27 -3.76
N ILE A 243 27.51 9.77 -3.43
CA ILE A 243 26.59 9.06 -4.33
C ILE A 243 25.29 9.87 -4.43
N PHE A 244 24.74 9.98 -5.65
CA PHE A 244 23.42 10.57 -5.85
C PHE A 244 22.39 9.49 -6.17
N GLN A 245 21.18 9.64 -5.62
CA GLN A 245 20.05 8.77 -5.92
C GLN A 245 19.70 8.82 -7.42
N PRO A 246 19.07 7.79 -8.00
CA PRO A 246 18.61 7.85 -9.37
C PRO A 246 17.38 8.79 -9.49
N PRO A 247 17.17 9.41 -10.67
CA PRO A 247 16.06 10.33 -10.86
C PRO A 247 14.71 9.60 -10.77
N TYR A 248 13.70 10.28 -10.21
CA TYR A 248 12.33 9.79 -10.07
C TYR A 248 12.16 8.52 -9.19
N CYS A 249 13.07 8.30 -8.24
CA CYS A 249 13.07 7.15 -7.32
C CYS A 249 12.99 7.56 -5.84
N PRO A 250 11.94 8.29 -5.40
CA PRO A 250 11.81 8.70 -4.00
C PRO A 250 11.72 7.51 -3.02
N GLU A 251 11.31 6.33 -3.48
CA GLU A 251 11.26 5.09 -2.71
C GLU A 251 12.65 4.61 -2.24
N LEU A 252 13.72 5.09 -2.86
CA LEU A 252 15.10 4.78 -2.47
C LEU A 252 15.65 5.73 -1.41
N ASN A 253 14.88 6.73 -0.99
CA ASN A 253 15.25 7.67 0.07
C ASN A 253 14.67 7.24 1.42
N PRO A 254 15.43 6.60 2.31
CA PRO A 254 14.93 6.21 3.62
C PRO A 254 14.62 7.40 4.52
N CYS A 255 15.18 8.60 4.25
CA CYS A 255 14.89 9.81 5.03
C CYS A 255 13.40 10.17 5.00
N GLU A 256 12.66 9.79 3.96
CA GLU A 256 11.21 9.96 3.88
C GLU A 256 10.46 9.23 4.99
N TYR A 257 10.94 8.07 5.45
CA TYR A 257 10.36 7.36 6.60
C TYR A 257 10.57 8.14 7.90
N CYS A 258 11.76 8.69 8.09
CA CYS A 258 12.09 9.57 9.23
C CYS A 258 11.18 10.81 9.22
N PHE A 259 11.07 11.49 8.08
CA PHE A 259 10.20 12.66 7.94
C PHE A 259 8.71 12.31 8.09
N ALA A 260 8.27 11.14 7.66
CA ALA A 260 6.90 10.68 7.90
C ALA A 260 6.60 10.54 9.40
N HIS A 261 7.57 10.03 10.19
CA HIS A 261 7.46 9.94 11.64
C HIS A 261 7.43 11.33 12.29
N MET A 262 8.34 12.23 11.90
CA MET A 262 8.36 13.62 12.39
C MET A 262 7.05 14.34 12.08
N ARG A 263 6.58 14.30 10.83
CA ARG A 263 5.31 14.92 10.40
C ARG A 263 4.10 14.37 11.15
N LYS A 264 4.16 13.12 11.62
CA LYS A 264 3.11 12.54 12.49
C LYS A 264 3.19 13.13 13.90
N SER A 265 4.39 13.25 14.47
CA SER A 265 4.61 13.90 15.77
C SER A 265 4.13 15.35 15.77
N PHE A 266 4.45 16.11 14.71
CA PHE A 266 4.04 17.51 14.56
C PHE A 266 2.53 17.67 14.49
N ARG A 267 1.84 16.79 13.72
CA ARG A 267 0.37 16.81 13.64
C ARG A 267 -0.32 16.50 14.97
N ASN A 268 0.29 15.68 15.82
CA ASN A 268 -0.27 15.39 17.13
C ASN A 268 -0.12 16.57 18.11
N ASN A 269 0.82 17.48 17.88
CA ASN A 269 1.16 18.60 18.76
C ASN A 269 1.24 19.94 18.00
N GLU A 270 0.27 20.21 17.12
CA GLU A 270 0.31 21.31 16.14
C GLU A 270 0.59 22.69 16.77
N ARG A 271 -0.02 22.98 17.93
CA ARG A 271 0.23 24.25 18.65
C ARG A 271 1.66 24.37 19.15
N PHE A 272 2.24 23.30 19.67
CA PHE A 272 3.63 23.29 20.15
C PHE A 272 4.59 23.43 18.98
N THR A 273 4.37 22.69 17.89
CA THR A 273 5.19 22.80 16.68
C THR A 273 5.17 24.20 16.10
N ALA A 274 3.99 24.83 16.01
CA ALA A 274 3.90 26.19 15.47
C ALA A 274 4.61 27.24 16.35
N SER A 275 4.64 27.06 17.67
CA SER A 275 5.29 27.99 18.60
C SER A 275 6.76 27.71 18.85
N TYR A 276 7.20 26.46 18.68
CA TYR A 276 8.53 25.98 19.04
C TYR A 276 9.04 24.95 18.03
N THR A 277 9.19 25.38 16.76
CA THR A 277 9.52 24.48 15.64
C THR A 277 10.82 23.72 15.87
N GLU A 278 11.89 24.41 16.29
CA GLU A 278 13.19 23.79 16.58
C GLU A 278 13.08 22.70 17.65
N LEU A 279 12.52 23.02 18.82
CA LEU A 279 12.31 22.06 19.91
C LEU A 279 11.41 20.89 19.47
N ALA A 280 10.42 21.14 18.61
CA ALA A 280 9.59 20.08 18.06
C ALA A 280 10.40 19.15 17.15
N ILE A 281 11.30 19.67 16.31
CA ILE A 281 12.21 18.88 15.48
C ILE A 281 13.13 18.04 16.36
N VAL A 282 13.79 18.64 17.35
CA VAL A 282 14.69 17.91 18.28
C VAL A 282 13.95 16.77 18.97
N ASN A 283 12.80 17.07 19.59
CA ASN A 283 11.98 16.06 20.25
C ASN A 283 11.55 14.95 19.28
N ALA A 284 11.21 15.27 18.03
CA ALA A 284 10.81 14.27 17.05
C ALA A 284 11.98 13.38 16.59
N MET A 285 13.19 13.95 16.50
CA MET A 285 14.41 13.22 16.17
C MET A 285 14.85 12.26 17.28
N GLU A 286 14.65 12.60 18.57
CA GLU A 286 14.95 11.69 19.69
C GLU A 286 14.18 10.35 19.60
N PHE A 287 13.02 10.33 18.96
CA PHE A 287 12.22 9.11 18.77
C PHE A 287 12.59 8.32 17.51
N ILE A 288 13.42 8.88 16.63
CA ILE A 288 13.94 8.18 15.46
C ILE A 288 15.26 7.52 15.90
N THR A 289 15.16 6.30 16.41
CA THR A 289 16.33 5.52 16.80
C THR A 289 17.03 4.95 15.55
N ALA A 290 18.36 5.03 15.54
CA ALA A 290 19.25 4.39 14.56
C ALA A 290 19.15 2.86 14.57
#